data_AF-A0A0P7YHB9-F1
#
_entry.id   AF-A0A0P7YHB9-F1
#
_cell.length_a   1.000
_cell.length_b   1.000
_cell.length_c   1.000
_cell.angle_alpha   90.00
_cell.angle_beta   90.00
_cell.angle_gamma   90.00
#
_symmetry.space_group_name_H-M   'P 1'
#
loop_
_entity.id
_entity.type
_entity.pdbx_description
1 polymer ?
#
loop_
_entity_poly.entity_id
_entity_poly.type
_entity_poly.pdbx_seq_one_letter_code
_entity_poly.pdbx_strand_id
1 'polypeptide(L)'
;MTERHEMPPRGKAALLAARLAEEVPELTTDRLTLRAPRVADFELYARIVLEQDGHRLFGLADRAEAWHDFTNYAAGWLLHGHGIWTVTPRSGGAALGFVLIGLEPGDREPELGYLFSPDHREMGHGHEAATEARRFALDTLRLPSLVSYIGADNAASLVLAERLGAHRDHEAEALLGEAGIQVWRHAGPEGGA
;
A
#
# COMPACT_ATOMS: atom_id res chain seq x y z
N MET A 1 -17.25 14.97 13.53
CA MET A 1 -17.33 13.91 14.58
C MET A 1 -16.86 12.63 13.92
N THR A 2 -16.08 11.80 14.60
CA THR A 2 -15.67 10.49 14.06
C THR A 2 -16.90 9.58 13.94
N GLU A 3 -17.11 8.99 12.77
CA GLU A 3 -18.22 8.09 12.49
C GLU A 3 -18.04 6.73 13.19
N ARG A 4 -19.13 5.99 13.43
CA ARG A 4 -19.07 4.76 14.24
C ARG A 4 -18.14 3.68 13.66
N HIS A 5 -18.10 3.55 12.34
CA HIS A 5 -17.28 2.55 11.65
C HIS A 5 -15.78 2.85 11.75
N GLU A 6 -15.43 4.12 11.99
CA GLU A 6 -14.05 4.60 12.18
C GLU A 6 -13.61 4.56 13.65
N MET A 7 -14.47 4.07 14.56
CA MET A 7 -14.12 3.90 15.96
C MET A 7 -13.57 2.49 16.21
N PRO A 8 -12.46 2.35 16.96
CA PRO A 8 -11.97 1.04 17.36
C PRO A 8 -13.05 0.21 18.09
N PRO A 9 -13.10 -1.11 17.83
CA PRO A 9 -13.98 -2.00 18.59
C PRO A 9 -13.61 -1.99 20.08
N ARG A 10 -14.53 -2.47 20.92
CA ARG A 10 -14.33 -2.57 22.38
C ARG A 10 -14.65 -3.98 22.89
N GLY A 11 -14.12 -4.32 24.07
CA GLY A 11 -14.38 -5.60 24.74
C GLY A 11 -13.93 -6.81 23.90
N LYS A 12 -14.75 -7.87 23.86
CA LYS A 12 -14.41 -9.12 23.16
C LYS A 12 -14.15 -8.93 21.65
N ALA A 13 -14.85 -8.00 21.00
CA ALA A 13 -14.64 -7.70 19.59
C ALA A 13 -13.24 -7.11 19.35
N ALA A 14 -12.74 -6.26 20.27
CA ALA A 14 -11.40 -5.70 20.17
C ALA A 14 -10.31 -6.77 20.32
N LEU A 15 -10.50 -7.72 21.25
CA LEU A 15 -9.59 -8.84 21.43
C LEU A 15 -9.56 -9.75 20.21
N LEU A 16 -10.72 -10.03 19.60
CA LEU A 16 -10.78 -10.83 18.37
C LEU A 16 -10.09 -10.11 17.20
N ALA A 17 -10.34 -8.81 17.03
CA ALA A 17 -9.69 -8.02 15.99
C ALA A 17 -8.16 -7.98 16.17
N ALA A 18 -7.68 -7.82 17.41
CA ALA A 18 -6.25 -7.84 17.72
C ALA A 18 -5.63 -9.21 17.37
N ARG A 19 -6.30 -10.31 17.70
CA ARG A 19 -5.82 -11.66 17.37
C ARG A 19 -5.78 -11.91 15.86
N LEU A 20 -6.78 -11.45 15.11
CA LEU A 20 -6.74 -11.55 13.64
C LEU A 20 -5.61 -10.70 13.05
N ALA A 21 -5.34 -9.54 13.64
CA ALA A 21 -4.22 -8.69 13.24
C ALA A 21 -2.85 -9.34 13.51
N GLU A 22 -2.72 -10.21 14.51
CA GLU A 22 -1.49 -10.97 14.78
C GLU A 22 -1.18 -12.02 13.70
N GLU A 23 -2.18 -12.43 12.91
CA GLU A 23 -1.97 -13.34 11.77
C GLU A 23 -1.44 -12.61 10.52
N VAL A 24 -1.55 -11.29 10.47
CA VAL A 24 -0.95 -10.49 9.40
C VAL A 24 0.55 -10.39 9.66
N PRO A 25 1.42 -10.73 8.68
CA PRO A 25 2.86 -10.66 8.83
C PRO A 25 3.32 -9.26 9.25
N GLU A 26 4.07 -9.18 10.35
CA GLU A 26 4.78 -7.95 10.73
C GLU A 26 6.18 -7.96 10.12
N LEU A 27 6.51 -6.94 9.32
CA LEU A 27 7.83 -6.79 8.72
C LEU A 27 8.58 -5.68 9.45
N THR A 28 9.89 -5.85 9.61
CA THR A 28 10.75 -4.86 10.26
C THR A 28 11.94 -4.55 9.39
N THR A 29 12.31 -3.28 9.38
CA THR A 29 13.50 -2.76 8.69
C THR A 29 14.39 -2.05 9.72
N ASP A 30 15.42 -1.34 9.26
CA ASP A 30 16.27 -0.56 10.16
C ASP A 30 15.49 0.50 10.93
N ARG A 31 14.55 1.19 10.26
CA ARG A 31 13.83 2.34 10.84
C ARG A 31 12.33 2.11 11.01
N LEU A 32 11.75 1.07 10.40
CA LEU A 32 10.30 0.93 10.26
C LEU A 32 9.79 -0.43 10.78
N THR A 33 8.52 -0.41 11.16
CA THR A 33 7.67 -1.58 11.35
C THR A 33 6.48 -1.45 10.40
N LEU A 34 6.24 -2.49 9.60
CA LEU A 34 5.07 -2.66 8.72
C LEU A 34 4.16 -3.66 9.42
N ARG A 35 3.01 -3.19 9.89
CA ARG A 35 2.10 -3.99 10.73
C ARG A 35 0.68 -3.98 10.19
N ALA A 36 -0.13 -4.92 10.66
CA ALA A 36 -1.54 -5.02 10.33
C ALA A 36 -2.26 -3.66 10.49
N PRO A 37 -3.15 -3.28 9.55
CA PRO A 37 -3.88 -2.03 9.63
C PRO A 37 -4.89 -2.06 10.78
N ARG A 38 -5.15 -0.91 11.39
CA ARG A 38 -6.14 -0.73 12.46
C ARG A 38 -7.13 0.33 12.03
N VAL A 39 -8.35 0.25 12.57
CA VAL A 39 -9.39 1.26 12.35
C VAL A 39 -8.89 2.68 12.67
N ALA A 40 -8.05 2.82 13.71
CA ALA A 40 -7.47 4.11 14.09
C ALA A 40 -6.51 4.71 13.05
N ASP A 41 -6.01 3.92 12.10
CA ASP A 41 -5.13 4.42 11.03
C ASP A 41 -5.91 5.06 9.89
N PHE A 42 -7.22 4.81 9.81
CA PHE A 42 -8.03 5.32 8.72
C PHE A 42 -8.00 6.85 8.62
N GLU A 43 -7.91 7.55 9.75
CA GLU A 43 -7.79 9.02 9.73
C GLU A 43 -6.57 9.48 8.93
N LEU A 44 -5.43 8.80 9.09
CA LEU A 44 -4.24 9.08 8.31
C LEU A 44 -4.43 8.69 6.85
N TYR A 45 -5.07 7.55 6.58
CA TYR A 45 -5.34 7.07 5.23
C TYR A 45 -6.19 8.08 4.45
N ALA A 46 -7.37 8.42 4.99
CA ALA A 46 -8.30 9.38 4.42
C ALA A 46 -7.63 10.73 4.18
N ARG A 47 -6.80 11.20 5.12
CA ARG A 47 -6.03 12.44 4.94
C ARG A 47 -5.10 12.34 3.73
N ILE A 48 -4.31 11.26 3.61
CA ILE A 48 -3.35 11.12 2.51
C ILE A 48 -4.06 11.05 1.15
N VAL A 49 -5.13 10.27 1.04
CA VAL A 49 -5.81 10.03 -0.25
C VAL A 49 -6.77 11.14 -0.67
N LEU A 50 -7.25 11.97 0.27
CA LEU A 50 -8.17 13.09 -0.02
C LEU A 50 -7.50 14.47 -0.04
N GLU A 51 -6.25 14.62 0.45
CA GLU A 51 -5.47 15.84 0.23
C GLU A 51 -5.21 16.07 -1.27
N GLN A 52 -4.95 17.31 -1.71
CA GLN A 52 -4.96 17.67 -3.14
C GLN A 52 -4.11 16.75 -4.04
N ASP A 53 -2.90 16.40 -3.61
CA ASP A 53 -2.04 15.47 -4.34
C ASP A 53 -2.61 14.04 -4.34
N GLY A 54 -3.20 13.60 -3.23
CA GLY A 54 -3.83 12.29 -3.10
C GLY A 54 -5.07 12.18 -3.97
N HIS A 55 -5.98 13.15 -3.91
CA HIS A 55 -7.20 13.13 -4.72
C HIS A 55 -6.86 13.07 -6.22
N ARG A 56 -5.79 13.75 -6.65
CA ARG A 56 -5.33 13.70 -8.04
C ARG A 56 -4.83 12.31 -8.46
N LEU A 57 -4.26 11.56 -7.52
CA LEU A 57 -3.65 10.24 -7.77
C LEU A 57 -4.62 9.08 -7.59
N PHE A 58 -5.48 9.12 -6.57
CA PHE A 58 -6.39 8.03 -6.22
C PHE A 58 -7.81 8.23 -6.73
N GLY A 59 -8.18 9.48 -7.09
CA GLY A 59 -9.49 9.78 -7.66
C GLY A 59 -10.69 9.58 -6.72
N LEU A 60 -10.47 9.32 -5.43
CA LEU A 60 -11.51 9.09 -4.45
C LEU A 60 -12.28 10.39 -4.17
N ALA A 61 -13.59 10.35 -4.33
CA ALA A 61 -14.46 11.53 -4.25
C ALA A 61 -14.69 11.99 -2.80
N ASP A 62 -14.75 11.05 -1.86
CA ASP A 62 -15.07 11.37 -0.46
C ASP A 62 -14.49 10.36 0.55
N ARG A 63 -14.76 10.64 1.82
CA ARG A 63 -14.29 9.82 2.95
C ARG A 63 -14.94 8.43 3.01
N ALA A 64 -16.14 8.25 2.46
CA ALA A 64 -16.77 6.93 2.41
C ALA A 64 -16.08 6.05 1.35
N GLU A 65 -15.73 6.62 0.20
CA GLU A 65 -14.91 5.93 -0.81
C GLU A 65 -13.51 5.59 -0.24
N ALA A 66 -12.86 6.52 0.45
CA ALA A 66 -11.59 6.24 1.14
C ALA A 66 -11.71 5.11 2.17
N TRP A 67 -12.84 5.02 2.88
CA TRP A 67 -13.09 3.92 3.82
C TRP A 67 -13.23 2.59 3.11
N HIS A 68 -14.01 2.52 2.03
CA HIS A 68 -14.17 1.31 1.24
C HIS A 68 -12.82 0.82 0.71
N ASP A 69 -12.03 1.73 0.14
CA ASP A 69 -10.69 1.47 -0.37
C ASP A 69 -9.75 0.92 0.72
N PHE A 70 -9.65 1.61 1.86
CA PHE A 70 -8.87 1.14 3.02
C PHE A 70 -9.30 -0.26 3.49
N THR A 71 -10.61 -0.50 3.59
CA THR A 71 -11.13 -1.80 4.04
C THR A 71 -10.95 -2.91 3.01
N ASN A 72 -10.96 -2.59 1.72
CA ASN A 72 -10.67 -3.53 0.64
C ASN A 72 -9.24 -4.06 0.78
N TYR A 73 -8.27 -3.16 0.91
CA TYR A 73 -6.88 -3.58 1.11
C TYR A 73 -6.64 -4.30 2.43
N ALA A 74 -7.36 -3.94 3.50
CA ALA A 74 -7.28 -4.67 4.77
C ALA A 74 -7.84 -6.10 4.62
N ALA A 75 -8.94 -6.27 3.88
CA ALA A 75 -9.54 -7.57 3.60
C ALA A 75 -8.65 -8.44 2.70
N GLY A 76 -7.75 -7.85 1.90
CA GLY A 76 -6.78 -8.56 1.10
C GLY A 76 -5.96 -9.59 1.90
N TRP A 77 -5.59 -9.29 3.14
CA TRP A 77 -4.91 -10.25 4.02
C TRP A 77 -5.69 -11.54 4.23
N LEU A 78 -7.01 -11.45 4.34
CA LEU A 78 -7.89 -12.60 4.51
C LEU A 78 -8.18 -13.31 3.18
N LEU A 79 -8.32 -12.56 2.09
CA LEU A 79 -8.84 -13.07 0.82
C LEU A 79 -7.74 -13.53 -0.15
N HIS A 80 -6.60 -12.85 -0.14
CA HIS A 80 -5.50 -13.04 -1.09
C HIS A 80 -4.18 -13.41 -0.39
N GLY A 81 -4.11 -13.30 0.94
CA GLY A 81 -2.88 -13.52 1.70
C GLY A 81 -1.89 -12.37 1.58
N HIS A 82 -2.32 -11.24 1.02
CA HIS A 82 -1.54 -10.01 0.88
C HIS A 82 -2.49 -8.80 0.88
N GLY A 83 -2.03 -7.67 1.41
CA GLY A 83 -2.87 -6.47 1.53
C GLY A 83 -2.07 -5.27 2.00
N ILE A 84 -2.74 -4.33 2.66
CA ILE A 84 -2.12 -3.12 3.20
C ILE A 84 -1.45 -3.37 4.55
N TRP A 85 -0.28 -2.78 4.73
CA TRP A 85 0.35 -2.56 6.01
C TRP A 85 0.30 -1.07 6.36
N THR A 86 0.16 -0.78 7.65
CA THR A 86 0.49 0.53 8.18
C THR A 86 1.96 0.58 8.56
N VAL A 87 2.62 1.66 8.16
CA VAL A 87 4.04 1.90 8.41
C VAL A 87 4.21 2.79 9.63
N THR A 88 4.96 2.34 10.62
CA THR A 88 5.28 3.08 11.85
C THR A 88 6.79 3.13 12.09
N PRO A 89 7.33 4.12 12.82
CA PRO A 89 8.72 4.08 13.27
C PRO A 89 8.98 2.85 14.14
N ARG A 90 10.14 2.21 13.96
CA ARG A 90 10.56 1.06 14.78
C ARG A 90 10.76 1.43 16.25
N SER A 91 11.09 2.68 16.54
CA SER A 91 11.13 3.23 17.90
C SER A 91 9.75 3.33 18.57
N GLY A 92 8.68 3.02 17.84
CA GLY A 92 7.31 3.37 18.20
C GLY A 92 6.96 4.80 17.79
N GLY A 93 5.66 5.08 17.69
CA GLY A 93 5.16 6.41 17.33
C GLY A 93 3.89 6.35 16.49
N ALA A 94 3.53 7.50 15.94
CA ALA A 94 2.41 7.63 15.00
C ALA A 94 2.72 6.91 13.68
N ALA A 95 1.66 6.50 12.98
CA ALA A 95 1.79 5.99 11.62
C ALA A 95 2.31 7.08 10.67
N LEU A 96 3.19 6.68 9.75
CA LEU A 96 3.84 7.55 8.76
C LEU A 96 3.13 7.46 7.39
N GLY A 97 2.45 6.34 7.15
CA GLY A 97 1.87 6.00 5.88
C GLY A 97 1.54 4.52 5.79
N PHE A 98 1.45 4.04 4.56
CA PHE A 98 1.02 2.72 4.19
C PHE A 98 1.83 2.19 3.01
N VAL A 99 1.98 0.87 2.97
CA VAL A 99 2.48 0.14 1.81
C VAL A 99 1.57 -1.06 1.62
N LEU A 100 1.27 -1.43 0.38
CA LEU A 100 0.31 -2.48 0.10
C LEU A 100 0.76 -3.37 -1.05
N ILE A 101 0.30 -4.62 -1.00
CA ILE A 101 0.19 -5.50 -2.16
C ILE A 101 -1.30 -5.62 -2.46
N GLY A 102 -1.80 -4.74 -3.32
CA GLY A 102 -3.19 -4.56 -3.70
C GLY A 102 -3.65 -5.53 -4.79
N LEU A 103 -4.96 -5.73 -4.87
CA LEU A 103 -5.60 -6.40 -6.00
C LEU A 103 -7.06 -5.93 -6.05
N GLU A 104 -7.29 -4.82 -6.74
CA GLU A 104 -8.60 -4.18 -6.84
C GLU A 104 -9.45 -4.79 -7.96
N PRO A 105 -10.78 -4.59 -7.95
CA PRO A 105 -11.64 -5.00 -9.05
C PRO A 105 -11.19 -4.40 -10.39
N GLY A 106 -10.69 -5.25 -11.29
CA GLY A 106 -10.17 -4.83 -12.59
C GLY A 106 -8.66 -5.03 -12.73
N ASP A 107 -7.95 -5.15 -11.62
CA ASP A 107 -6.52 -5.47 -11.63
C ASP A 107 -6.27 -6.84 -12.25
N ARG A 108 -5.23 -6.89 -13.08
CA ARG A 108 -4.75 -8.14 -13.68
C ARG A 108 -3.65 -8.80 -12.85
N GLU A 109 -2.97 -8.01 -12.03
CA GLU A 109 -1.76 -8.40 -11.30
C GLU A 109 -1.74 -7.72 -9.92
N PRO A 110 -1.11 -8.33 -8.91
CA PRO A 110 -0.95 -7.69 -7.61
C PRO A 110 -0.12 -6.41 -7.70
N GLU A 111 -0.61 -5.33 -7.09
CA GLU A 111 -0.01 -4.01 -7.16
C GLU A 111 0.84 -3.69 -5.91
N LEU A 112 2.09 -3.27 -6.07
CA LEU A 112 2.87 -2.61 -5.03
C LEU A 112 2.52 -1.12 -4.97
N GLY A 113 1.70 -0.73 -4.00
CA GLY A 113 1.35 0.66 -3.71
C GLY A 113 2.04 1.20 -2.45
N TYR A 114 2.31 2.50 -2.41
CA TYR A 114 2.90 3.17 -1.25
C TYR A 114 2.36 4.59 -1.07
N LEU A 115 1.89 4.90 0.14
CA LEU A 115 1.19 6.13 0.47
C LEU A 115 1.79 6.72 1.74
N PHE A 116 2.40 7.90 1.66
CA PHE A 116 3.01 8.55 2.83
C PHE A 116 2.50 9.97 2.99
N SER A 117 2.34 10.40 4.24
CA SER A 117 1.98 11.79 4.52
C SER A 117 3.06 12.74 3.97
N PRO A 118 2.69 13.94 3.52
CA PRO A 118 3.64 14.91 2.96
C PRO A 118 4.89 15.08 3.83
N ASP A 119 4.71 15.16 5.15
CA ASP A 119 5.79 15.32 6.16
C ASP A 119 6.86 14.21 6.14
N HIS A 120 6.59 13.06 5.51
CA HIS A 120 7.46 11.88 5.54
C HIS A 120 7.90 11.38 4.15
N ARG A 121 7.47 12.05 3.06
CA ARG A 121 7.80 11.62 1.67
C ARG A 121 9.30 11.72 1.34
N GLU A 122 10.01 12.69 1.91
CA GLU A 122 11.42 12.97 1.57
C GLU A 122 12.44 12.30 2.51
N MET A 123 11.98 11.48 3.47
CA MET A 123 12.85 10.84 4.48
C MET A 123 13.34 9.43 4.07
N GLY A 124 13.01 9.01 2.85
CA GLY A 124 13.34 7.69 2.32
C GLY A 124 12.51 6.54 2.90
N HIS A 125 11.48 6.82 3.70
CA HIS A 125 10.63 5.79 4.31
C HIS A 125 9.82 5.01 3.28
N GLY A 126 9.32 5.68 2.23
CA GLY A 126 8.61 5.01 1.14
C GLY A 126 9.45 3.97 0.43
N HIS A 127 10.71 4.30 0.12
CA HIS A 127 11.62 3.37 -0.52
C HIS A 127 11.97 2.18 0.39
N GLU A 128 12.23 2.43 1.69
CA GLU A 128 12.54 1.38 2.66
C GLU A 128 11.36 0.42 2.86
N ALA A 129 10.14 0.96 3.05
CA ALA A 129 8.93 0.15 3.21
C ALA A 129 8.57 -0.64 1.94
N ALA A 130 8.61 0.01 0.78
CA ALA A 130 8.31 -0.65 -0.50
C ALA A 130 9.34 -1.73 -0.85
N THR A 131 10.62 -1.53 -0.50
CA THR A 131 11.66 -2.55 -0.68
C THR A 131 11.33 -3.81 0.13
N GLU A 132 10.95 -3.64 1.40
CA GLU A 132 10.65 -4.77 2.28
C GLU A 132 9.34 -5.46 1.90
N ALA A 133 8.29 -4.71 1.52
CA ALA A 133 7.05 -5.28 1.01
C ALA A 133 7.25 -6.05 -0.31
N ARG A 134 8.04 -5.51 -1.24
CA ARG A 134 8.43 -6.17 -2.49
C ARG A 134 9.20 -7.45 -2.23
N ARG A 135 10.18 -7.42 -1.30
CA ARG A 135 10.94 -8.61 -0.88
C ARG A 135 9.99 -9.67 -0.33
N PHE A 136 9.10 -9.29 0.57
CA PHE A 136 8.12 -10.21 1.14
C PHE A 136 7.23 -10.87 0.07
N ALA A 137 6.72 -10.08 -0.87
CA ALA A 137 5.90 -10.58 -1.96
C ALA A 137 6.62 -11.63 -2.84
N LEU A 138 7.85 -11.33 -3.26
CA LEU A 138 8.58 -12.18 -4.21
C LEU A 138 9.27 -13.36 -3.51
N ASP A 139 9.84 -13.14 -2.32
CA ASP A 139 10.63 -14.16 -1.64
C ASP A 139 9.80 -15.04 -0.70
N THR A 140 8.83 -14.45 0.00
CA THR A 140 8.00 -15.17 0.98
C THR A 140 6.73 -15.70 0.35
N LEU A 141 5.95 -14.83 -0.30
CA LEU A 141 4.69 -15.23 -0.94
C LEU A 141 4.90 -15.93 -2.28
N ARG A 142 6.10 -15.82 -2.88
CA ARG A 142 6.43 -16.39 -4.20
C ARG A 142 5.48 -15.92 -5.29
N LEU A 143 5.00 -14.68 -5.19
CA LEU A 143 4.26 -14.06 -6.30
C LEU A 143 5.19 -13.94 -7.51
N PRO A 144 4.72 -14.23 -8.73
CA PRO A 144 5.59 -14.24 -9.92
C PRO A 144 6.12 -12.84 -10.26
N SER A 145 5.28 -11.82 -10.07
CA SER A 145 5.60 -10.41 -10.26
C SER A 145 4.64 -9.54 -9.47
N LEU A 146 5.00 -8.27 -9.31
CA LEU A 146 4.10 -7.18 -8.96
C LEU A 146 4.14 -6.10 -10.03
N VAL A 147 3.13 -5.24 -10.03
CA VAL A 147 3.13 -3.99 -10.80
C VAL A 147 2.95 -2.78 -9.89
N SER A 148 3.26 -1.58 -10.35
CA SER A 148 2.79 -0.32 -9.76
C SER A 148 2.16 0.50 -10.87
N TYR A 149 0.93 0.99 -10.68
CA TYR A 149 0.27 1.88 -11.62
C TYR A 149 0.57 3.33 -11.25
N ILE A 150 1.34 4.03 -12.09
CA ILE A 150 1.89 5.34 -11.74
C ILE A 150 1.50 6.36 -12.81
N GLY A 151 0.75 7.39 -12.40
CA GLY A 151 0.48 8.55 -13.25
C GLY A 151 1.77 9.17 -13.79
N ALA A 152 1.81 9.47 -15.09
CA ALA A 152 3.00 9.94 -15.79
C ALA A 152 3.56 11.28 -15.27
N ASP A 153 2.76 12.02 -14.49
CA ASP A 153 3.14 13.26 -13.83
C ASP A 153 3.54 13.07 -12.34
N ASN A 154 3.48 11.84 -11.82
CA ASN A 154 3.91 11.49 -10.46
C ASN A 154 5.41 11.18 -10.43
N ALA A 155 6.24 12.21 -10.66
CA ALA A 155 7.69 12.08 -10.74
C ALA A 155 8.31 11.40 -9.51
N ALA A 156 7.77 11.65 -8.31
CA ALA A 156 8.28 11.04 -7.08
C ALA A 156 8.13 9.52 -7.08
N SER A 157 6.98 9.00 -7.52
CA SER A 157 6.74 7.55 -7.56
C SER A 157 7.47 6.89 -8.73
N LEU A 158 7.62 7.57 -9.87
CA LEU A 158 8.45 7.09 -10.99
C LEU A 158 9.91 6.88 -10.53
N VAL A 159 10.51 7.88 -9.88
CA VAL A 159 11.88 7.76 -9.33
C VAL A 159 11.98 6.66 -8.27
N LEU A 160 10.94 6.49 -7.44
CA LEU A 160 10.94 5.44 -6.43
C LEU A 160 10.88 4.05 -7.08
N ALA A 161 10.04 3.85 -8.09
CA ALA A 161 9.95 2.60 -8.84
C ALA A 161 11.28 2.23 -9.51
N GLU A 162 11.95 3.19 -10.16
CA GLU A 162 13.31 2.99 -10.71
C GLU A 162 14.31 2.56 -9.63
N ARG A 163 14.28 3.23 -8.46
CA ARG A 163 15.18 2.90 -7.34
C ARG A 163 14.90 1.52 -6.73
N LEU A 164 13.67 1.01 -6.84
CA LEU A 164 13.32 -0.36 -6.47
C LEU A 164 13.79 -1.40 -7.50
N GLY A 165 14.36 -0.96 -8.63
CA GLY A 165 14.76 -1.82 -9.74
C GLY A 165 13.58 -2.28 -10.60
N ALA A 166 12.43 -1.61 -10.53
CA ALA A 166 11.32 -1.86 -11.43
C ALA A 166 11.65 -1.34 -12.84
N HIS A 167 11.04 -1.95 -13.85
CA HIS A 167 11.12 -1.48 -15.23
C HIS A 167 9.72 -1.18 -15.75
N ARG A 168 9.63 -0.20 -16.65
CA ARG A 168 8.38 0.17 -17.30
C ARG A 168 7.97 -0.92 -18.29
N ASP A 169 6.72 -1.37 -18.18
CA ASP A 169 6.15 -2.43 -19.01
C ASP A 169 5.10 -1.85 -19.97
N HIS A 170 5.51 -1.68 -21.23
CA HIS A 170 4.65 -1.13 -22.28
C HIS A 170 3.56 -2.09 -22.75
N GLU A 171 3.73 -3.40 -22.58
CA GLU A 171 2.70 -4.38 -22.94
C GLU A 171 1.57 -4.32 -21.92
N ALA A 172 1.90 -4.28 -20.62
CA ALA A 172 0.92 -4.09 -19.57
C ALA A 172 0.20 -2.73 -19.68
N GLU A 173 0.90 -1.65 -20.07
CA GLU A 173 0.27 -0.35 -20.37
C GLU A 173 -0.77 -0.45 -21.49
N ALA A 174 -0.44 -1.13 -22.58
CA ALA A 174 -1.36 -1.31 -23.71
C ALA A 174 -2.58 -2.15 -23.33
N LEU A 175 -2.41 -3.13 -22.44
CA LEU A 175 -3.51 -3.98 -21.93
C LEU A 175 -4.40 -3.25 -20.91
N LEU A 176 -3.83 -2.36 -20.11
CA LEU A 176 -4.57 -1.50 -19.19
C LEU A 176 -5.41 -0.49 -19.98
N GLY A 177 -4.84 0.11 -21.02
CA GLY A 177 -5.55 1.02 -21.93
C GLY A 177 -5.89 2.39 -21.31
N GLU A 178 -5.28 2.73 -20.17
CA GLU A 178 -5.50 3.99 -19.47
C GLU A 178 -4.44 5.03 -19.84
N ALA A 179 -4.87 6.08 -20.53
CA ALA A 179 -3.99 7.16 -20.96
C ALA A 179 -3.41 7.90 -19.74
N GLY A 180 -2.08 8.07 -19.73
CA GLY A 180 -1.38 8.80 -18.68
C GLY A 180 -0.98 7.96 -17.47
N ILE A 181 -1.31 6.67 -17.44
CA ILE A 181 -0.79 5.72 -16.44
C ILE A 181 0.37 4.92 -17.03
N GLN A 182 1.46 4.81 -16.28
CA GLN A 182 2.59 3.92 -16.58
C GLN A 182 2.52 2.68 -15.71
N VAL A 183 2.84 1.52 -16.26
CA VAL A 183 2.90 0.26 -15.51
C VAL A 183 4.36 -0.08 -15.23
N TRP A 184 4.72 -0.18 -13.96
CA TRP A 184 6.08 -0.49 -13.51
C TRP A 184 6.16 -1.88 -12.91
N ARG A 185 6.86 -2.80 -13.56
CA ARG A 185 6.95 -4.21 -13.18
C ARG A 185 8.09 -4.46 -12.20
N HIS A 186 7.77 -5.15 -11.12
CA HIS A 186 8.69 -5.66 -10.11
C HIS A 186 8.79 -7.18 -10.27
N ALA A 187 9.84 -7.65 -10.92
CA ALA A 187 10.12 -9.08 -11.06
C ALA A 187 11.20 -9.55 -10.07
N GLY A 188 11.11 -10.81 -9.66
CA GLY A 188 12.23 -11.51 -9.01
C GLY A 188 13.40 -11.71 -9.99
N PRO A 189 14.60 -12.07 -9.52
CA PRO A 189 15.79 -12.24 -10.36
C PRO A 189 15.65 -13.27 -11.51
N GLU A 190 14.62 -14.12 -11.50
CA GLU A 190 14.34 -15.10 -12.57
C GLU A 190 13.25 -14.66 -13.56
N GLY A 191 12.58 -13.51 -13.34
CA GLY A 191 11.43 -13.04 -14.14
C GLY A 191 11.74 -11.97 -15.18
N GLY A 192 13.01 -11.69 -15.45
CA GLY A 192 13.45 -10.76 -16.50
C GLY A 192 13.99 -11.53 -17.70
N ALA A 193 13.09 -12.02 -18.56
CA ALA A 193 13.44 -12.59 -19.87
C ALA A 193 12.40 -12.19 -20.90
#